data_AF-A0A2H0BYI5-F1
#
_entry.id   AF-A0A2H0BYI5-F1
#
_cell.length_a   1.000
_cell.length_b   1.000
_cell.length_c   1.000
_cell.angle_alpha   90.00
_cell.angle_beta   90.00
_cell.angle_gamma   90.00
#
_symmetry.space_group_name_H-M   'P 1'
#
loop_
_entity.id
_entity.type
_entity.pdbx_description
1 polymer ?
#
loop_
_entity_poly.entity_id
_entity_poly.type
_entity_poly.pdbx_seq_one_letter_code
_entity_poly.pdbx_strand_id
1 'polypeptide(L)'
;MESISDDIKFTVLCSHYSDTFANIKESIKLRDKLTALILLVLAFLALYTFWPTDAITAFSGMSEQKLGLAISIDVGFLGSIVWFALLIAVVRYTQVVVYIERQYKYIHKIEEELHKHFDNSIAFTREGKSYLKDYPKFSDWIWTLYTIIFPFVLGVIVLVKIITEWAVSFHAITVPLLLNTTVAVLVLISIILYMFFIHRQK
;
A
#
# COMPACT_ATOMS: atom_id res chain seq x y z
N MET A 1 -29.76 -35.44 -2.64
CA MET A 1 -28.48 -34.75 -2.94
C MET A 1 -27.44 -35.84 -3.09
N GLU A 2 -26.90 -36.05 -4.30
CA GLU A 2 -25.72 -36.90 -4.49
C GLU A 2 -24.58 -36.36 -3.65
N SER A 3 -23.99 -37.22 -2.81
CA SER A 3 -22.80 -36.87 -2.05
C SER A 3 -21.63 -36.70 -3.02
N ILE A 4 -21.07 -35.49 -3.09
CA ILE A 4 -19.86 -35.22 -3.86
C ILE A 4 -18.75 -36.19 -3.37
N SER A 5 -18.13 -36.91 -4.31
CA SER A 5 -17.00 -37.81 -4.00
C SER A 5 -15.86 -37.06 -3.32
N ASP A 6 -15.19 -37.70 -2.37
CA ASP A 6 -14.11 -37.08 -1.61
C ASP A 6 -12.90 -36.71 -2.48
N ASP A 7 -12.66 -37.45 -3.58
CA ASP A 7 -11.63 -37.13 -4.57
C ASP A 7 -11.90 -35.79 -5.28
N ILE A 8 -13.18 -35.49 -5.54
CA ILE A 8 -13.60 -34.23 -6.18
C ILE A 8 -13.39 -33.08 -5.21
N LYS A 9 -13.79 -33.24 -3.93
CA LYS A 9 -13.57 -32.23 -2.89
C LYS A 9 -12.09 -31.93 -2.72
N PHE A 10 -11.26 -32.96 -2.70
CA PHE A 10 -9.82 -32.84 -2.58
C PHE A 10 -9.20 -32.07 -3.76
N THR A 11 -9.60 -32.40 -4.99
CA THR A 11 -9.12 -31.73 -6.20
C THR A 11 -9.51 -30.25 -6.22
N VAL A 12 -10.77 -29.93 -5.86
CA VAL A 12 -11.25 -28.55 -5.75
C VAL A 12 -10.45 -27.76 -4.72
N LEU A 13 -10.16 -28.37 -3.56
CA LEU A 13 -9.39 -27.73 -2.51
C LEU A 13 -7.92 -27.46 -2.93
N CYS A 14 -7.30 -28.39 -3.66
CA CYS A 14 -5.96 -28.19 -4.22
C CYS A 14 -5.91 -27.05 -5.25
N SER A 15 -6.90 -27.00 -6.17
CA SER A 15 -7.03 -25.91 -7.14
C SER A 15 -7.18 -24.57 -6.42
N HIS A 16 -8.09 -24.52 -5.44
CA HIS A 16 -8.36 -23.32 -4.67
C HIS A 16 -7.15 -22.80 -3.88
N TYR A 17 -6.34 -23.71 -3.32
CA TYR A 17 -5.06 -23.36 -2.69
C TYR A 17 -4.09 -22.72 -3.69
N SER A 18 -3.95 -23.32 -4.89
CA SER A 18 -3.08 -22.79 -5.95
C SER A 18 -3.52 -21.39 -6.40
N ASP A 19 -4.83 -21.20 -6.61
CA ASP A 19 -5.40 -19.93 -7.04
C ASP A 19 -5.24 -18.85 -5.97
N THR A 20 -5.49 -19.20 -4.71
CA THR A 20 -5.29 -18.30 -3.56
C THR A 20 -3.83 -17.86 -3.47
N PHE A 21 -2.89 -18.78 -3.63
CA PHE A 21 -1.47 -18.44 -3.64
C PHE A 21 -1.06 -17.53 -4.80
N ALA A 22 -1.61 -17.77 -6.00
CA ALA A 22 -1.36 -16.90 -7.16
C ALA A 22 -1.85 -15.47 -6.89
N ASN A 23 -3.05 -15.32 -6.30
CA ASN A 23 -3.62 -14.03 -5.92
C ASN A 23 -2.76 -13.30 -4.86
N ILE A 24 -2.22 -14.02 -3.88
CA ILE A 24 -1.28 -13.46 -2.89
C ILE A 24 -0.05 -12.90 -3.59
N LYS A 25 0.57 -13.68 -4.48
CA LYS A 25 1.78 -13.28 -5.21
C LYS A 25 1.54 -12.04 -6.09
N GLU A 26 0.39 -11.96 -6.75
CA GLU A 26 0.02 -10.77 -7.54
C GLU A 26 -0.17 -9.54 -6.65
N SER A 27 -0.84 -9.71 -5.51
CA SER A 27 -1.06 -8.63 -4.54
C SER A 27 0.26 -8.10 -3.98
N ILE A 28 1.22 -8.97 -3.69
CA ILE A 28 2.58 -8.59 -3.26
C ILE A 28 3.27 -7.74 -4.33
N LYS A 29 3.23 -8.16 -5.60
CA LYS A 29 3.80 -7.36 -6.69
C LYS A 29 3.14 -5.98 -6.81
N LEU A 30 1.82 -5.92 -6.61
CA LEU A 30 1.09 -4.66 -6.63
C LEU A 30 1.51 -3.74 -5.46
N ARG A 31 1.65 -4.29 -4.24
CA ARG A 31 2.19 -3.56 -3.07
C ARG A 31 3.55 -2.95 -3.36
N ASP A 32 4.45 -3.72 -3.98
CA ASP A 32 5.82 -3.25 -4.26
C ASP A 32 5.80 -2.11 -5.29
N LYS A 33 4.98 -2.23 -6.35
CA LYS A 33 4.76 -1.14 -7.32
C LYS A 33 4.16 0.11 -6.66
N LEU A 34 3.18 -0.05 -5.77
CA LEU A 34 2.57 1.05 -5.03
C LEU A 34 3.57 1.71 -4.07
N THR A 35 4.45 0.94 -3.45
CA THR A 35 5.53 1.49 -2.61
C THR A 35 6.46 2.36 -3.45
N ALA A 36 6.88 1.87 -4.62
CA ALA A 36 7.70 2.65 -5.54
C ALA A 36 6.99 3.92 -6.02
N LEU A 37 5.67 3.84 -6.28
CA LEU A 37 4.85 5.00 -6.63
C LEU A 37 4.80 6.02 -5.49
N ILE A 38 4.60 5.59 -4.24
CA ILE A 38 4.60 6.49 -3.08
C ILE A 38 5.97 7.17 -2.96
N LEU A 39 7.07 6.43 -3.07
CA LEU A 39 8.41 7.00 -3.02
C LEU A 39 8.65 8.04 -4.13
N LEU A 40 8.17 7.76 -5.34
CA LEU A 40 8.24 8.72 -6.45
C LEU A 40 7.43 9.98 -6.15
N VAL A 41 6.20 9.84 -5.64
CA VAL A 41 5.35 10.99 -5.27
C VAL A 41 5.99 11.78 -4.13
N LEU A 42 6.60 11.12 -3.14
CA LEU A 42 7.33 11.78 -2.05
C LEU A 42 8.59 12.50 -2.54
N ALA A 43 9.34 11.91 -3.47
CA ALA A 43 10.48 12.57 -4.10
C ALA A 43 10.04 13.81 -4.87
N PHE A 44 8.93 13.74 -5.61
CA PHE A 44 8.36 14.90 -6.29
C PHE A 44 7.82 15.94 -5.31
N LEU A 45 7.19 15.52 -4.22
CA LEU A 45 6.75 16.42 -3.14
C LEU A 45 7.94 17.17 -2.51
N ALA A 46 9.07 16.47 -2.29
CA ALA A 46 10.29 17.08 -1.79
C ALA A 46 10.87 18.09 -2.82
N LEU A 47 10.95 17.71 -4.10
CA LEU A 47 11.38 18.60 -5.18
C LEU A 47 10.51 19.86 -5.21
N TYR A 48 9.19 19.71 -5.20
CA TYR A 48 8.24 20.82 -5.16
C TYR A 48 8.38 21.70 -3.91
N THR A 49 8.74 21.11 -2.77
CA THR A 49 8.89 21.86 -1.51
C THR A 49 10.17 22.70 -1.47
N PHE A 50 11.29 22.15 -1.94
CA PHE A 50 12.59 22.82 -1.86
C PHE A 50 12.94 23.62 -3.13
N TRP A 51 12.45 23.19 -4.30
CA TRP A 51 12.70 23.79 -5.61
C TRP A 51 11.40 23.89 -6.43
N PRO A 52 10.45 24.76 -6.03
CA PRO A 52 9.13 24.83 -6.64
C PRO A 52 9.16 25.22 -8.12
N THR A 53 10.10 26.07 -8.54
CA THR A 53 10.27 26.47 -9.95
C THR A 53 10.66 25.29 -10.82
N ASP A 54 11.65 24.52 -10.39
CA ASP A 54 12.15 23.35 -11.13
C ASP A 54 11.09 22.24 -11.18
N ALA A 55 10.31 22.06 -10.11
CA ALA A 55 9.20 21.12 -10.08
C ALA A 55 8.10 21.47 -11.09
N ILE A 56 7.75 22.76 -11.21
CA ILE A 56 6.77 23.24 -12.19
C ILE A 56 7.30 23.06 -13.61
N THR A 57 8.54 23.47 -13.88
CA THR A 57 9.15 23.29 -15.20
C THR A 57 9.22 21.81 -15.59
N ALA A 58 9.61 20.93 -14.68
CA ALA A 58 9.62 19.49 -14.91
C ALA A 58 8.21 18.96 -15.22
N PHE A 59 7.20 19.37 -14.45
CA PHE A 59 5.82 18.94 -14.67
C PHE A 59 5.26 19.44 -16.02
N SER A 60 5.44 20.74 -16.32
CA SER A 60 5.00 21.34 -17.58
C SER A 60 5.69 20.71 -18.80
N GLY A 61 7.00 20.43 -18.70
CA GLY A 61 7.72 19.72 -19.77
C GLY A 61 7.21 18.29 -19.99
N MET A 62 6.87 17.58 -18.90
CA MET A 62 6.25 16.25 -19.01
C MET A 62 4.84 16.32 -19.61
N SER A 63 4.02 17.30 -19.24
CA SER A 63 2.66 17.44 -19.77
C SER A 63 2.66 17.79 -21.26
N GLU A 64 3.57 18.65 -21.71
CA GLU A 64 3.70 19.00 -23.12
C GLU A 64 4.15 17.78 -23.94
N GLN A 65 5.17 17.04 -23.48
CA GLN A 65 5.69 15.88 -24.21
C GLN A 65 4.70 14.71 -24.27
N LYS A 66 3.94 14.46 -23.19
CA LYS A 66 3.07 13.27 -23.07
C LYS A 66 1.62 13.52 -23.46
N LEU A 67 1.10 14.72 -23.21
CA LEU A 67 -0.30 15.06 -23.40
C LEU A 67 -0.51 16.11 -24.50
N GLY A 68 0.56 16.77 -24.98
CA GLY A 68 0.44 17.87 -25.94
C GLY A 68 -0.25 19.10 -25.33
N LEU A 69 -0.28 19.21 -24.00
CA LEU A 69 -0.96 20.30 -23.30
C LEU A 69 0.06 21.30 -22.76
N ALA A 70 0.07 22.50 -23.34
CA ALA A 70 0.80 23.65 -22.83
C ALA A 70 -0.02 24.33 -21.72
N ILE A 71 0.06 23.80 -20.50
CA ILE A 71 -0.70 24.31 -19.35
C ILE A 71 0.19 25.23 -18.52
N SER A 72 -0.25 26.48 -18.34
CA SER A 72 0.29 27.38 -17.32
C SER A 72 -0.29 27.00 -15.95
N ILE A 73 0.44 26.19 -15.18
CA ILE A 73 -0.02 25.66 -13.90
C ILE A 73 0.42 26.59 -12.77
N ASP A 74 -0.53 27.02 -11.95
CA ASP A 74 -0.24 27.71 -10.69
C ASP A 74 0.43 26.76 -9.69
N VAL A 75 1.36 27.31 -8.90
CA VAL A 75 2.12 26.59 -7.88
C VAL A 75 1.18 25.85 -6.94
N GLY A 76 0.14 26.52 -6.41
CA GLY A 76 -0.81 25.93 -5.47
C GLY A 76 -1.66 24.81 -6.09
N PHE A 77 -2.00 24.92 -7.38
CA PHE A 77 -2.71 23.86 -8.09
C PHE A 77 -1.84 22.61 -8.27
N LEU A 78 -0.56 22.76 -8.65
CA LEU A 78 0.37 21.64 -8.73
C LEU A 78 0.51 20.94 -7.37
N GLY A 79 0.65 21.72 -6.29
CA GLY A 79 0.68 21.17 -4.93
C GLY A 79 -0.55 20.30 -4.63
N SER A 80 -1.74 20.74 -5.03
CA SER A 80 -2.98 19.98 -4.85
C SER A 80 -2.97 18.66 -5.62
N ILE A 81 -2.49 18.65 -6.87
CA ILE A 81 -2.34 17.42 -7.67
C ILE A 81 -1.44 16.41 -6.96
N VAL A 82 -0.31 16.87 -6.42
CA VAL A 82 0.64 15.99 -5.70
C VAL A 82 0.00 15.41 -4.44
N TRP A 83 -0.75 16.21 -3.69
CA TRP A 83 -1.52 15.73 -2.54
C TRP A 83 -2.52 14.64 -2.94
N PHE A 84 -3.30 14.85 -4.00
CA PHE A 84 -4.25 13.84 -4.49
C PHE A 84 -3.55 12.57 -4.97
N ALA A 85 -2.44 12.70 -5.69
CA ALA A 85 -1.64 11.54 -6.11
C ALA A 85 -1.13 10.74 -4.90
N LEU A 86 -0.69 11.43 -3.85
CA LEU A 86 -0.27 10.81 -2.59
C LEU A 86 -1.44 10.06 -1.93
N LEU A 87 -2.62 10.69 -1.83
CA LEU A 87 -3.80 10.05 -1.25
C LEU A 87 -4.18 8.77 -1.97
N ILE A 88 -4.27 8.80 -3.30
CA ILE A 88 -4.61 7.62 -4.09
C ILE A 88 -3.58 6.51 -3.87
N ALA A 89 -2.28 6.84 -3.93
CA ALA A 89 -1.23 5.86 -3.74
C ALA A 89 -1.27 5.23 -2.34
N VAL A 90 -1.46 6.03 -1.28
CA VAL A 90 -1.50 5.56 0.12
C VAL A 90 -2.75 4.74 0.42
N VAL A 91 -3.93 5.19 -0.03
CA VAL A 91 -5.18 4.44 0.16
C VAL A 91 -5.09 3.09 -0.55
N ARG A 92 -4.60 3.05 -1.80
CA ARG A 92 -4.44 1.79 -2.53
C ARG A 92 -3.40 0.89 -1.90
N TYR A 93 -2.28 1.46 -1.43
CA TYR A 93 -1.25 0.69 -0.72
C TYR A 93 -1.80 0.03 0.54
N THR A 94 -2.47 0.79 1.40
CA THR A 94 -3.02 0.26 2.66
C THR A 94 -4.09 -0.81 2.41
N GLN A 95 -4.97 -0.62 1.40
CA GLN A 95 -5.94 -1.64 0.98
C GLN A 95 -5.27 -2.96 0.56
N VAL A 96 -4.21 -2.87 -0.25
CA VAL A 96 -3.50 -4.07 -0.75
C VAL A 96 -2.79 -4.79 0.39
N VAL A 97 -2.12 -4.09 1.30
CA VAL A 97 -1.47 -4.74 2.45
C VAL A 97 -2.49 -5.43 3.34
N VAL A 98 -3.60 -4.76 3.68
CA VAL A 98 -4.69 -5.36 4.46
C VAL A 98 -5.25 -6.61 3.77
N TYR A 99 -5.39 -6.58 2.44
CA TYR A 99 -5.84 -7.72 1.66
C TYR A 99 -4.86 -8.90 1.75
N ILE A 100 -3.55 -8.65 1.57
CA ILE A 100 -2.50 -9.68 1.68
C ILE A 100 -2.56 -10.38 3.05
N GLU A 101 -2.61 -9.61 4.15
CA GLU A 101 -2.68 -10.16 5.51
C GLU A 101 -3.92 -11.05 5.72
N ARG A 102 -5.08 -10.66 5.15
CA ARG A 102 -6.29 -11.50 5.19
C ARG A 102 -6.12 -12.78 4.38
N GLN A 103 -5.46 -12.72 3.23
CA GLN A 103 -5.22 -13.89 2.38
C GLN A 103 -4.26 -14.89 3.05
N TYR A 104 -3.23 -14.43 3.76
CA TYR A 104 -2.36 -15.32 4.53
C TYR A 104 -3.12 -16.06 5.64
N LYS A 105 -3.99 -15.37 6.38
CA LYS A 105 -4.87 -16.04 7.36
C LYS A 105 -5.80 -17.07 6.72
N TYR A 106 -6.26 -16.79 5.50
CA TYR A 106 -7.13 -17.69 4.77
C TYR A 106 -6.38 -18.91 4.23
N ILE A 107 -5.18 -18.73 3.66
CA ILE A 107 -4.40 -19.84 3.10
C ILE A 107 -3.97 -20.84 4.17
N HIS A 108 -3.68 -20.39 5.41
CA HIS A 108 -3.43 -21.31 6.53
C HIS A 108 -4.63 -22.21 6.84
N LYS A 109 -5.86 -21.69 6.76
CA LYS A 109 -7.07 -22.50 6.94
C LYS A 109 -7.24 -23.53 5.83
N ILE A 110 -6.89 -23.16 4.59
CA ILE A 110 -6.90 -24.11 3.46
C ILE A 110 -5.87 -25.21 3.68
N GLU A 111 -4.65 -24.85 4.11
CA GLU A 111 -3.60 -25.82 4.46
C GLU A 111 -4.03 -26.76 5.60
N GLU A 112 -4.74 -26.26 6.62
CA GLU A 112 -5.29 -27.08 7.69
C GLU A 112 -6.35 -28.08 7.19
N GLU A 113 -7.25 -27.66 6.29
CA GLU A 113 -8.22 -28.57 5.67
C GLU A 113 -7.52 -29.60 4.77
N LEU A 114 -6.53 -29.19 3.96
CA LEU A 114 -5.75 -30.10 3.11
C LEU A 114 -4.99 -31.14 3.91
N HIS A 115 -4.41 -30.77 5.06
CA HIS A 115 -3.71 -31.72 5.93
C HIS A 115 -4.60 -32.86 6.43
N LYS A 116 -5.92 -32.66 6.58
CA LYS A 116 -6.83 -33.74 7.02
C LYS A 116 -6.89 -34.90 6.03
N HIS A 117 -6.52 -34.65 4.77
CA HIS A 117 -6.51 -35.66 3.70
C HIS A 117 -5.17 -36.42 3.60
N PHE A 118 -4.17 -36.07 4.41
CA PHE A 118 -2.86 -36.74 4.41
C PHE A 118 -2.43 -37.13 5.82
N ASP A 119 -2.02 -38.38 6.00
CA ASP A 119 -1.44 -38.85 7.27
C ASP A 119 -0.10 -38.16 7.54
N ASN A 120 -0.11 -37.13 8.39
CA ASN A 120 1.08 -36.42 8.87
C ASN A 120 2.07 -35.92 7.79
N SER A 121 1.59 -35.69 6.56
CA SER A 121 2.46 -35.28 5.45
C SER A 121 2.77 -33.77 5.45
N ILE A 122 3.94 -33.40 4.93
CA ILE A 122 4.43 -32.02 4.79
C ILE A 122 3.85 -31.33 3.53
N ALA A 123 3.02 -32.03 2.74
CA ALA A 123 2.70 -31.69 1.36
C ALA A 123 2.10 -30.28 1.16
N PHE A 124 1.39 -29.74 2.18
CA PHE A 124 0.74 -28.43 2.12
C PHE A 124 1.11 -27.54 3.30
N THR A 125 2.41 -27.27 3.46
CA THR A 125 2.94 -26.43 4.55
C THR A 125 3.70 -25.19 4.06
N ARG A 126 3.71 -24.95 2.74
CA ARG A 126 4.63 -23.98 2.11
C ARG A 126 4.46 -22.57 2.64
N GLU A 127 3.23 -22.11 2.86
CA GLU A 127 2.95 -20.75 3.35
C GLU A 127 2.65 -20.73 4.86
N GLY A 128 2.25 -21.84 5.47
CA GLY A 128 2.04 -21.99 6.91
C GLY A 128 3.24 -22.57 7.65
N LYS A 129 3.14 -23.84 8.08
CA LYS A 129 4.08 -24.42 9.05
C LYS A 129 5.54 -24.39 8.57
N SER A 130 5.80 -24.59 7.28
CA SER A 130 7.17 -24.59 6.72
C SER A 130 7.71 -23.18 6.55
N TYR A 131 6.86 -22.22 6.14
CA TYR A 131 7.24 -20.80 6.07
C TYR A 131 7.60 -20.25 7.44
N LEU A 132 6.80 -20.58 8.47
CA LEU A 132 6.96 -20.09 9.85
C LEU A 132 8.06 -20.83 10.63
N LYS A 133 8.45 -22.03 10.20
CA LYS A 133 9.53 -22.80 10.82
C LYS A 133 10.88 -22.19 10.43
N ASP A 134 11.68 -21.83 11.43
CA ASP A 134 12.97 -21.14 11.25
C ASP A 134 12.83 -19.82 10.49
N TYR A 135 11.75 -19.07 10.74
CA TYR A 135 11.49 -17.78 10.12
C TYR A 135 12.74 -16.89 10.19
N PRO A 136 13.36 -16.53 9.06
CA PRO A 136 14.61 -15.83 9.10
C PRO A 136 14.38 -14.44 9.70
N LYS A 137 15.20 -14.04 10.68
CA LYS A 137 15.13 -12.72 11.34
C LYS A 137 15.06 -11.55 10.35
N PHE A 138 15.59 -11.74 9.14
CA PHE A 138 15.48 -10.79 8.04
C PHE A 138 14.04 -10.56 7.57
N SER A 139 13.22 -11.60 7.50
CA SER A 139 11.81 -11.46 7.13
C SER A 139 11.00 -10.71 8.20
N ASP A 140 11.30 -10.90 9.49
CA ASP A 140 10.70 -10.09 10.57
C ASP A 140 11.09 -8.62 10.46
N TRP A 141 12.35 -8.35 10.13
CA TRP A 141 12.84 -7.01 9.88
C TRP A 141 12.14 -6.35 8.68
N ILE A 142 12.01 -7.07 7.57
CA ILE A 142 11.31 -6.60 6.38
C ILE A 142 9.83 -6.35 6.67
N TRP A 143 9.16 -7.27 7.37
CA TRP A 143 7.77 -7.07 7.80
C TRP A 143 7.63 -5.81 8.65
N THR A 144 8.52 -5.61 9.63
CA THR A 144 8.53 -4.41 10.49
C THR A 144 8.75 -3.13 9.68
N LEU A 145 9.67 -3.16 8.72
CA LEU A 145 9.95 -2.02 7.85
C LEU A 145 8.72 -1.58 7.06
N TYR A 146 8.07 -2.52 6.37
CA TYR A 146 6.93 -2.21 5.51
C TYR A 146 5.65 -1.94 6.30
N THR A 147 5.44 -2.63 7.42
CA THR A 147 4.16 -2.56 8.11
C THR A 147 4.10 -1.53 9.22
N ILE A 148 5.24 -1.12 9.79
CA ILE A 148 5.30 -0.19 10.93
C ILE A 148 6.12 1.05 10.56
N ILE A 149 7.39 0.87 10.18
CA ILE A 149 8.32 1.99 9.98
C ILE A 149 7.88 2.86 8.80
N PHE A 150 7.56 2.27 7.65
CA PHE A 150 7.17 3.00 6.46
C PHE A 150 5.91 3.87 6.66
N PRO A 151 4.76 3.34 7.14
CA PRO A 151 3.58 4.17 7.41
C PRO A 151 3.83 5.25 8.47
N PHE A 152 4.66 4.97 9.49
CA PHE A 152 5.01 5.96 10.50
C PHE A 152 5.80 7.12 9.91
N VAL A 153 6.88 6.83 9.16
CA VAL A 153 7.69 7.84 8.48
C VAL A 153 6.85 8.65 7.49
N LEU A 154 5.97 7.99 6.74
CA LEU A 154 5.02 8.65 5.84
C LEU A 154 4.09 9.61 6.60
N GLY A 155 3.56 9.20 7.75
CA GLY A 155 2.73 10.04 8.60
C GLY A 155 3.49 11.29 9.09
N VAL A 156 4.75 11.13 9.51
CA VAL A 156 5.61 12.26 9.89
C VAL A 156 5.83 13.22 8.72
N ILE A 157 6.12 12.71 7.52
CA ILE A 157 6.32 13.56 6.32
C ILE A 157 5.05 14.36 6.00
N VAL A 158 3.88 13.71 6.03
CA VAL A 158 2.59 14.36 5.80
C VAL A 158 2.33 15.46 6.82
N LEU A 159 2.58 15.19 8.11
CA LEU A 159 2.43 16.17 9.19
C LEU A 159 3.36 17.37 9.02
N VAL A 160 4.64 17.13 8.79
CA VAL A 160 5.62 18.20 8.57
C VAL A 160 5.20 19.03 7.37
N LYS A 161 4.83 18.39 6.24
CA LYS A 161 4.42 19.10 5.03
C LYS A 161 3.20 19.99 5.29
N ILE A 162 2.13 19.48 5.88
CA ILE A 162 0.92 20.29 6.08
C ILE A 162 1.16 21.43 7.08
N ILE A 163 1.96 21.20 8.14
CA ILE A 163 2.36 22.26 9.08
C ILE A 163 3.14 23.37 8.36
N THR A 164 4.08 23.01 7.48
CA THR A 164 4.83 24.01 6.71
C THR A 164 3.94 24.82 5.76
N GLU A 165 2.94 24.20 5.12
CA GLU A 165 1.98 24.93 4.26
C GLU A 165 1.13 25.94 5.05
N TRP A 166 0.68 25.56 6.24
CA TRP A 166 -0.05 26.45 7.15
C TRP A 166 0.82 27.58 7.67
N ALA A 167 2.10 27.31 8.00
CA ALA A 167 3.03 28.34 8.45
C ALA A 167 3.30 29.40 7.37
N VAL A 168 3.44 28.97 6.11
CA VAL A 168 3.64 29.89 4.98
C VAL A 168 2.36 30.67 4.63
N SER A 169 1.20 30.02 4.72
CA SER A 169 -0.09 30.61 4.33
C SER A 169 -0.83 31.34 5.46
N PHE A 170 -0.13 31.69 6.55
CA PHE A 170 -0.74 32.25 7.76
C PHE A 170 -1.60 33.50 7.51
N HIS A 171 -1.29 34.27 6.48
CA HIS A 171 -1.94 35.56 6.19
C HIS A 171 -3.23 35.44 5.35
N ALA A 172 -3.43 34.32 4.64
CA ALA A 172 -4.62 34.13 3.81
C ALA A 172 -4.93 32.64 3.60
N ILE A 173 -6.16 32.24 3.93
CA ILE A 173 -6.65 30.89 3.65
C ILE A 173 -7.02 30.81 2.16
N THR A 174 -6.23 30.04 1.40
CA THR A 174 -6.45 29.82 -0.02
C THR A 174 -7.20 28.50 -0.27
N VAL A 175 -7.87 28.38 -1.41
CA VAL A 175 -8.56 27.13 -1.81
C VAL A 175 -7.60 25.93 -1.86
N PRO A 176 -6.38 26.02 -2.43
CA PRO A 176 -5.41 24.93 -2.38
C PRO A 176 -5.06 24.47 -0.96
N LEU A 177 -4.91 25.40 0.00
CA LEU A 177 -4.60 25.04 1.39
C LEU A 177 -5.72 24.20 2.02
N LEU A 178 -6.99 24.54 1.78
CA LEU A 178 -8.13 23.79 2.28
C LEU A 178 -8.21 22.39 1.67
N LEU A 179 -7.97 22.27 0.36
CA LEU A 179 -7.92 20.99 -0.33
C LEU A 179 -6.78 20.12 0.20
N ASN A 180 -5.57 20.67 0.27
CA ASN A 180 -4.39 19.97 0.78
C ASN A 180 -4.59 19.51 2.23
N THR A 181 -5.20 20.34 3.08
CA THR A 181 -5.53 19.99 4.46
C THR A 181 -6.52 18.83 4.52
N THR A 182 -7.58 18.88 3.72
CA THR A 182 -8.57 17.80 3.64
C THR A 182 -7.92 16.49 3.20
N VAL A 183 -7.08 16.56 2.17
CA VAL A 183 -6.35 15.40 1.65
C VAL A 183 -5.36 14.85 2.68
N ALA A 184 -4.60 15.72 3.37
CA ALA A 184 -3.68 15.31 4.43
C ALA A 184 -4.40 14.58 5.57
N VAL A 185 -5.56 15.09 6.00
CA VAL A 185 -6.40 14.42 7.02
C VAL A 185 -6.83 13.02 6.55
N LEU A 186 -7.29 12.87 5.30
CA LEU A 186 -7.67 11.57 4.75
C LEU A 186 -6.50 10.59 4.67
N VAL A 187 -5.30 11.07 4.32
CA VAL A 187 -4.06 10.26 4.32
C VAL A 187 -3.75 9.80 5.74
N LEU A 188 -3.78 10.69 6.72
CA LEU A 188 -3.49 10.36 8.12
C LEU A 188 -4.51 9.37 8.69
N ILE A 189 -5.80 9.56 8.43
CA ILE A 189 -6.86 8.61 8.82
C ILE A 189 -6.57 7.23 8.21
N SER A 190 -6.22 7.18 6.92
CA SER A 190 -5.91 5.93 6.23
C SER A 190 -4.71 5.20 6.87
N ILE A 191 -3.66 5.94 7.23
CA ILE A 191 -2.48 5.41 7.94
C ILE A 191 -2.88 4.90 9.33
N ILE A 192 -3.66 5.66 10.11
CA ILE A 192 -4.08 5.27 11.46
C ILE A 192 -4.94 4.01 11.42
N LEU A 193 -5.94 3.94 10.54
CA LEU A 193 -6.80 2.77 10.38
C LEU A 193 -6.00 1.53 9.97
N TYR A 194 -5.03 1.71 9.06
CA TYR A 194 -4.11 0.66 8.65
C TYR A 194 -3.27 0.16 9.83
N MET A 195 -2.65 1.06 10.59
CA MET A 195 -1.83 0.72 11.75
C MET A 195 -2.65 -0.02 12.81
N PHE A 196 -3.88 0.44 13.08
CA PHE A 196 -4.79 -0.23 14.01
C PHE A 196 -5.14 -1.65 13.55
N PHE A 197 -5.37 -1.86 12.26
CA PHE A 197 -5.63 -3.18 11.71
C PHE A 197 -4.45 -4.13 11.94
N ILE A 198 -3.23 -3.72 11.61
CA ILE A 198 -2.02 -4.55 11.77
C ILE A 198 -1.77 -4.90 13.25
N HIS A 199 -1.93 -3.94 14.16
CA HIS A 199 -1.69 -4.19 15.60
C HIS A 199 -2.75 -5.11 16.24
N ARG A 200 -3.98 -5.12 15.72
CA ARG A 200 -5.02 -6.07 16.17
C ARG A 200 -4.87 -7.47 15.62
N GLN A 201 -4.02 -7.68 14.62
CA GLN A 201 -3.82 -8.97 13.98
C GLN A 201 -2.79 -9.85 14.69
N LYS A 202 -1.94 -9.24 15.55
CA LYS A 202 -1.08 -9.91 16.53
C LYS A 202 -1.88 -10.32 17.76
#